data_AF-A0A8I0MA89-F1
#
_entry.id   AF-A0A8I0MA89-F1
#
_cell.length_a   1.000
_cell.length_b   1.000
_cell.length_c   1.000
_cell.angle_alpha   90.00
_cell.angle_beta   90.00
_cell.angle_gamma   90.00
#
_symmetry.space_group_name_H-M   'P 1'
#
loop_
_entity.id
_entity.type
_entity.pdbx_description
1 polymer ?
#
loop_
_entity_poly.entity_id
_entity_poly.type
_entity_poly.pdbx_seq_one_letter_code
_entity_poly.pdbx_strand_id
1 'polypeptide(L)'
;MATLSFSAAVAQWADKVEGAVEAVFKEATQEVVEDMQKPAGHGGRMRVDTGFLRASLLASSTSMPAINASSKPTEGRAYSPDFAQVEAVIAGADIGDTLYFGYTAAYAGHREYGSNGQPADGFVRMAAQNWPIIVDRKAAELKARLGL
;
A
#
# COMPACT_ATOMS: atom_id res chain seq x y z
N MET A 1 -4.73 2.68 -36.64
CA MET A 1 -5.57 2.37 -35.47
C MET A 1 -4.87 2.92 -34.25
N ALA A 2 -5.51 3.83 -33.50
CA ALA A 2 -4.91 4.36 -32.28
C ALA A 2 -4.96 3.27 -31.21
N THR A 3 -3.80 2.85 -30.71
CA THR A 3 -3.69 1.97 -29.54
C THR A 3 -4.22 2.78 -28.35
N LEU A 4 -5.34 2.36 -27.76
CA LEU A 4 -5.82 2.93 -26.51
C LEU A 4 -4.68 2.82 -25.47
N SER A 5 -4.53 3.82 -24.61
CA SER A 5 -3.72 3.63 -23.42
C SER A 5 -4.30 2.45 -22.65
N PHE A 6 -3.44 1.66 -22.00
CA PHE A 6 -3.89 0.49 -21.26
C PHE A 6 -4.94 0.87 -20.19
N SER A 7 -4.79 2.04 -19.56
CA SER A 7 -5.80 2.63 -18.67
C SER A 7 -7.17 2.82 -19.33
N ALA A 8 -7.22 3.25 -20.60
CA ALA A 8 -8.45 3.38 -21.35
C ALA A 8 -9.05 2.02 -21.75
N ALA A 9 -8.21 1.00 -21.94
CA ALA A 9 -8.67 -0.37 -22.18
C ALA A 9 -9.22 -1.03 -20.91
N VAL A 10 -8.67 -0.73 -19.72
CA VAL A 10 -9.22 -1.17 -18.43
C VAL A 10 -10.55 -0.49 -18.15
N ALA A 11 -10.65 0.83 -18.35
CA ALA A 11 -11.91 1.56 -18.20
C ALA A 11 -13.03 0.98 -19.10
N GLN A 12 -12.75 0.72 -20.37
CA GLN A 12 -13.78 0.30 -21.34
C GLN A 12 -14.52 -1.01 -21.03
N TRP A 13 -13.89 -1.96 -20.33
CA TRP A 13 -14.55 -3.20 -19.93
C TRP A 13 -15.06 -3.12 -18.50
N ALA A 14 -14.32 -2.47 -17.60
CA ALA A 14 -14.73 -2.32 -16.21
C ALA A 14 -16.01 -1.47 -16.10
N ASP A 15 -16.22 -0.51 -17.01
CA ASP A 15 -17.47 0.26 -17.12
C ASP A 15 -18.69 -0.62 -17.48
N LYS A 16 -18.47 -1.82 -18.03
CA LYS A 16 -19.54 -2.75 -18.44
C LYS A 16 -19.84 -3.82 -17.39
N VAL A 17 -19.01 -3.94 -16.36
CA VAL A 17 -19.18 -4.90 -15.27
C VAL A 17 -19.39 -4.13 -13.99
N GLU A 18 -20.62 -4.17 -13.47
CA GLU A 18 -20.98 -3.51 -12.21
C GLU A 18 -19.99 -3.91 -11.10
N GLY A 19 -19.40 -2.92 -10.43
CA GLY A 19 -18.42 -3.12 -9.36
C GLY A 19 -16.98 -3.46 -9.80
N ALA A 20 -16.69 -3.65 -11.09
CA ALA A 20 -15.33 -4.04 -11.51
C ALA A 20 -14.28 -2.95 -11.25
N VAL A 21 -14.61 -1.68 -11.52
CA VAL A 21 -13.70 -0.55 -11.23
C VAL A 21 -13.41 -0.47 -9.73
N GLU A 22 -14.43 -0.63 -8.90
CA GLU A 22 -14.32 -0.58 -7.45
C GLU A 22 -13.48 -1.74 -6.91
N ALA A 23 -13.70 -2.95 -7.42
CA ALA A 23 -12.92 -4.12 -7.05
C ALA A 23 -11.43 -3.93 -7.40
N VAL A 24 -11.11 -3.47 -8.61
CA VAL A 24 -9.72 -3.17 -9.00
C VAL A 24 -9.12 -2.09 -8.12
N PHE A 25 -9.86 -1.01 -7.83
CA PHE A 25 -9.39 0.06 -6.94
C PHE A 25 -9.04 -0.45 -5.53
N LYS A 26 -9.94 -1.22 -4.91
CA LYS A 26 -9.74 -1.76 -3.55
C LYS A 26 -8.62 -2.78 -3.52
N GLU A 27 -8.60 -3.72 -4.47
CA GLU A 27 -7.55 -4.75 -4.56
C GLU A 27 -6.17 -4.14 -4.88
N ALA A 28 -6.11 -3.11 -5.73
CA ALA A 28 -4.85 -2.44 -6.03
C ALA A 28 -4.33 -1.64 -4.83
N THR A 29 -5.22 -0.95 -4.12
CA THR A 29 -4.87 -0.22 -2.89
C THR A 29 -4.33 -1.18 -1.84
N GLN A 30 -5.01 -2.31 -1.63
CA GLN A 30 -4.56 -3.36 -0.72
C GLN A 30 -3.16 -3.85 -1.08
N GLU A 31 -2.89 -4.08 -2.37
CA GLU A 31 -1.58 -4.57 -2.77
C GLU A 31 -0.45 -3.54 -2.68
N VAL A 32 -0.74 -2.24 -2.86
CA VAL A 32 0.25 -1.20 -2.53
C VAL A 32 0.65 -1.29 -1.06
N VAL A 33 -0.33 -1.45 -0.16
CA VAL A 33 -0.06 -1.65 1.28
C VAL A 33 0.76 -2.91 1.52
N GLU A 34 0.47 -4.01 0.83
CA GLU A 34 1.23 -5.25 0.93
C GLU A 34 2.69 -5.06 0.47
N ASP A 35 2.92 -4.36 -0.63
CA ASP A 35 4.28 -4.06 -1.13
C ASP A 35 5.05 -3.16 -0.15
N MET A 36 4.38 -2.14 0.43
CA MET A 36 4.95 -1.30 1.50
C MET A 36 5.40 -2.13 2.70
N GLN A 37 4.64 -3.19 3.02
CA GLN A 37 4.83 -4.01 4.22
C GLN A 37 5.68 -5.26 3.98
N LYS A 38 6.09 -5.53 2.73
CA LYS A 38 6.81 -6.74 2.34
C LYS A 38 8.24 -6.72 2.89
N PRO A 39 8.62 -7.70 3.75
CA PRO A 39 9.94 -7.70 4.34
C PRO A 39 11.07 -7.84 3.31
N ALA A 40 12.22 -7.23 3.59
CA ALA A 40 13.41 -7.32 2.72
C ALA A 40 13.84 -8.77 2.46
N GLY A 41 13.79 -9.64 3.49
CA GLY A 41 14.08 -11.07 3.37
C GLY A 41 13.10 -11.86 2.49
N HIS A 42 11.97 -11.25 2.12
CA HIS A 42 10.96 -11.82 1.23
C HIS A 42 10.86 -11.07 -0.11
N GLY A 43 11.90 -10.31 -0.47
CA GLY A 43 11.98 -9.58 -1.75
C GLY A 43 11.26 -8.22 -1.75
N GLY A 44 10.88 -7.72 -0.58
CA GLY A 44 10.38 -6.35 -0.43
C GLY A 44 11.46 -5.37 0.06
N ARG A 45 11.03 -4.29 0.70
CA ARG A 45 11.92 -3.22 1.22
C ARG A 45 11.73 -2.95 2.71
N MET A 46 10.72 -3.53 3.35
CA MET A 46 10.46 -3.33 4.76
C MET A 46 11.53 -4.03 5.60
N ARG A 47 12.33 -3.26 6.33
CA ARG A 47 13.28 -3.81 7.29
C ARG A 47 12.54 -4.23 8.56
N VAL A 48 12.70 -5.48 8.97
CA VAL A 48 12.04 -6.05 10.15
C VAL A 48 13.10 -6.48 11.15
N ASP A 49 13.06 -5.88 12.34
CA ASP A 49 13.82 -6.27 13.52
C ASP A 49 12.83 -6.74 14.59
N THR A 50 12.26 -5.82 15.37
CA THR A 50 11.20 -6.11 16.35
C THR A 50 9.79 -6.21 15.75
N GLY A 51 9.62 -5.81 14.48
CA GLY A 51 8.31 -5.65 13.83
C GLY A 51 7.61 -4.32 14.12
N PHE A 52 8.16 -3.47 15.00
CA PHE A 52 7.51 -2.23 15.43
C PHE A 52 7.19 -1.25 14.29
N LEU A 53 8.14 -1.02 13.38
CA LEU A 53 7.92 -0.15 12.23
C LEU A 53 6.72 -0.65 11.40
N ARG A 54 6.72 -1.93 11.06
CA ARG A 54 5.65 -2.57 10.28
C ARG A 54 4.30 -2.47 11.00
N ALA A 55 4.27 -2.68 12.31
CA ALA A 55 3.07 -2.57 13.13
C ALA A 55 2.60 -1.12 13.37
N SER A 56 3.39 -0.11 13.00
CA SER A 56 3.05 1.31 13.22
C SER A 56 2.26 1.94 12.07
N LEU A 57 1.98 1.18 11.01
CA LEU A 57 1.18 1.62 9.87
C LEU A 57 -0.26 1.83 10.30
N LEU A 58 -0.82 2.98 9.96
CA LEU A 58 -2.24 3.30 10.10
C LEU A 58 -2.79 3.78 8.75
N ALA A 59 -4.09 3.62 8.56
CA ALA A 59 -4.83 4.18 7.45
C ALA A 59 -5.82 5.25 7.91
N SER A 60 -6.16 6.19 7.03
CA SER A 60 -7.21 7.18 7.27
C SER A 60 -7.78 7.70 5.95
N SER A 61 -9.06 8.04 5.92
CA SER A 61 -9.70 8.75 4.80
C SER A 61 -9.79 10.27 5.02
N THR A 62 -9.34 10.77 6.18
CA THR A 62 -9.51 12.18 6.56
C THR A 62 -8.20 12.96 6.62
N SER A 63 -7.13 12.33 7.08
CA SER A 63 -5.83 13.00 7.25
C SER A 63 -4.69 12.00 7.37
N MET A 64 -3.49 12.40 6.92
CA MET A 64 -2.28 11.58 7.02
C MET A 64 -1.91 11.22 8.47
N PRO A 65 -1.83 9.92 8.83
CA PRO A 65 -1.24 9.51 10.10
C PRO A 65 0.22 9.95 10.18
N ALA A 66 0.53 10.78 11.18
CA ALA A 66 1.84 11.41 11.30
C ALA A 66 2.80 10.59 12.17
N ILE A 67 4.10 10.76 11.91
CA ILE A 67 5.18 10.25 12.76
C ILE A 67 5.03 10.87 14.15
N ASN A 68 5.08 10.03 15.18
CA ASN A 68 5.16 10.45 16.57
C ASN A 68 6.58 10.23 17.09
N ALA A 69 7.29 11.31 17.43
CA ALA A 69 8.68 11.26 17.92
C ALA A 69 8.87 10.44 19.21
N SER A 70 7.79 10.26 20.00
CA SER A 70 7.79 9.45 21.21
C SER A 70 7.45 7.98 20.95
N SER A 71 6.98 7.63 19.75
CA SER A 71 6.61 6.27 19.36
C SER A 71 7.85 5.44 19.03
N LYS A 72 8.33 4.69 20.02
CA LYS A 72 9.54 3.85 19.93
C LYS A 72 9.24 2.44 20.44
N PRO A 73 9.93 1.41 19.94
CA PRO A 73 9.79 0.06 20.46
C PRO A 73 10.29 0.00 21.90
N THR A 74 9.64 -0.83 22.70
CA THR A 74 10.15 -1.25 24.01
C THR A 74 11.24 -2.30 23.80
N GLU A 75 12.35 -2.18 24.51
CA GLU A 75 13.45 -3.13 24.45
C GLU A 75 12.98 -4.56 24.76
N GLY A 76 13.45 -5.52 23.97
CA GLY A 76 13.06 -6.94 24.09
C GLY A 76 11.63 -7.27 23.65
N ARG A 77 10.83 -6.31 23.21
CA ARG A 77 9.44 -6.54 22.79
C ARG A 77 9.34 -6.79 21.29
N ALA A 78 8.65 -7.86 20.92
CA ALA A 78 8.21 -8.13 19.55
C ALA A 78 6.82 -7.53 19.30
N TYR A 79 6.58 -7.12 18.06
CA TYR A 79 5.34 -6.51 17.60
C TYR A 79 4.83 -7.23 16.35
N SER A 80 3.60 -7.71 16.41
CA SER A 80 2.88 -8.22 15.25
C SER A 80 2.04 -7.10 14.64
N PRO A 81 2.13 -6.87 13.32
CA PRO A 81 1.24 -5.92 12.67
C PRO A 81 -0.21 -6.44 12.71
N ASP A 82 -1.14 -5.51 12.93
CA ASP A 82 -2.57 -5.73 12.78
C ASP A 82 -3.06 -4.85 11.63
N PHE A 83 -3.61 -5.50 10.60
CA PHE A 83 -4.04 -4.84 9.37
C PHE A 83 -5.55 -4.59 9.32
N ALA A 84 -6.32 -5.03 10.31
CA ALA A 84 -7.78 -4.93 10.28
C ALA A 84 -8.25 -3.48 10.11
N GLN A 85 -7.58 -2.52 10.75
CA GLN A 85 -7.90 -1.10 10.60
C GLN A 85 -7.62 -0.58 9.19
N VAL A 86 -6.54 -1.04 8.56
CA VAL A 86 -6.15 -0.65 7.20
C VAL A 86 -7.12 -1.24 6.18
N GLU A 87 -7.42 -2.54 6.32
CA GLU A 87 -8.39 -3.26 5.51
C GLU A 87 -9.78 -2.62 5.60
N ALA A 88 -10.22 -2.23 6.80
CA ALA A 88 -11.50 -1.56 7.00
C ALA A 88 -11.58 -0.20 6.28
N VAL A 89 -10.49 0.59 6.29
CA VAL A 89 -10.44 1.88 5.57
C VAL A 89 -10.52 1.65 4.05
N ILE A 90 -9.82 0.64 3.52
CA ILE A 90 -9.86 0.32 2.08
C ILE A 90 -11.25 -0.20 1.69
N ALA A 91 -11.84 -1.09 2.51
CA ALA A 91 -13.16 -1.65 2.25
C ALA A 91 -14.26 -0.60 2.24
N GLY A 92 -14.15 0.42 3.11
CA GLY A 92 -15.09 1.54 3.19
C GLY A 92 -14.82 2.70 2.23
N ALA A 93 -13.79 2.60 1.38
CA ALA A 93 -13.43 3.67 0.45
C ALA A 93 -14.29 3.64 -0.82
N ASP A 94 -14.66 4.83 -1.30
CA ASP A 94 -15.28 5.03 -2.60
C ASP A 94 -14.24 5.44 -3.65
N ILE A 95 -14.56 5.19 -4.93
CA ILE A 95 -13.71 5.67 -6.03
C ILE A 95 -13.67 7.20 -6.00
N GLY A 96 -12.47 7.76 -5.94
CA GLY A 96 -12.24 9.20 -5.86
C GLY A 96 -11.87 9.69 -4.46
N ASP A 97 -12.03 8.84 -3.43
CA ASP A 97 -11.55 9.15 -2.10
C ASP A 97 -10.03 9.27 -2.05
N THR A 98 -9.55 10.17 -1.18
CA THR A 98 -8.13 10.23 -0.83
C THR A 98 -7.88 9.36 0.39
N LEU A 99 -7.12 8.28 0.20
CA LEU A 99 -6.70 7.40 1.28
C LEU A 99 -5.27 7.74 1.70
N TYR A 100 -5.07 7.82 3.01
CA TYR A 100 -3.78 8.09 3.63
C TYR A 100 -3.28 6.84 4.35
N PHE A 101 -2.03 6.46 4.08
CA PHE A 101 -1.33 5.37 4.74
C PHE A 101 -0.03 5.90 5.33
N GLY A 102 0.05 5.95 6.65
CA GLY A 102 1.13 6.63 7.37
C GLY A 102 1.72 5.78 8.48
N TYR A 103 3.05 5.81 8.61
CA TYR A 103 3.75 5.16 9.70
C TYR A 103 3.92 6.12 10.87
N THR A 104 3.58 5.66 12.07
CA THR A 104 3.64 6.49 13.28
C THR A 104 4.95 6.32 14.07
N ALA A 105 5.77 5.32 13.75
CA ALA A 105 7.06 5.11 14.42
C ALA A 105 8.01 6.30 14.22
N ALA A 106 8.68 6.72 15.30
CA ALA A 106 9.55 7.91 15.33
C ALA A 106 10.66 7.90 14.25
N TYR A 107 11.11 6.71 13.86
CA TYR A 107 12.21 6.51 12.92
C TYR A 107 11.76 6.11 11.51
N ALA A 108 10.45 6.14 11.21
CA ALA A 108 9.94 5.71 9.91
C ALA A 108 10.53 6.53 8.76
N GLY A 109 10.57 7.86 8.88
CA GLY A 109 11.19 8.73 7.87
C GLY A 109 12.68 8.48 7.68
N HIS A 110 13.41 8.19 8.76
CA HIS A 110 14.82 7.82 8.70
C HIS A 110 15.07 6.52 7.94
N ARG A 111 14.13 5.57 7.99
CA ARG A 111 14.20 4.33 7.20
C ARG A 111 13.83 4.58 5.75
N GLU A 112 12.76 5.34 5.51
CA GLU A 112 12.29 5.62 4.16
C GLU A 112 13.32 6.39 3.33
N TYR A 113 13.94 7.42 3.91
CA TYR A 113 14.83 8.35 3.20
C TYR A 113 16.32 8.13 3.49
N GLY A 114 16.68 7.26 4.42
CA GLY A 114 18.05 7.09 4.89
C GLY A 114 18.44 8.18 5.91
N SER A 115 19.42 7.85 6.75
CA SER A 115 19.94 8.77 7.77
C SER A 115 21.26 8.25 8.34
N ASN A 116 22.11 9.13 8.88
CA ASN A 116 23.34 8.75 9.60
C ASN A 116 24.25 7.79 8.81
N GLY A 117 24.41 8.03 7.50
CA GLY A 117 25.21 7.18 6.60
C GLY A 117 24.56 5.86 6.20
N GLN A 118 23.35 5.55 6.68
CA GLN A 118 22.57 4.41 6.22
C GLN A 118 21.77 4.78 4.97
N PRO A 119 21.74 3.90 3.94
CA PRO A 119 20.95 4.11 2.75
C PRO A 119 19.45 4.05 3.05
N ALA A 120 18.67 4.67 2.18
CA ALA A 120 17.21 4.64 2.18
C ALA A 120 16.68 3.24 1.86
N ASP A 121 15.69 2.77 2.64
CA ASP A 121 14.95 1.55 2.33
C ASP A 121 13.92 1.80 1.20
N GLY A 122 13.28 2.98 1.18
CA GLY A 122 12.35 3.38 0.11
C GLY A 122 11.09 2.51 0.00
N PHE A 123 10.60 1.95 1.10
CA PHE A 123 9.47 1.02 1.13
C PHE A 123 8.13 1.71 0.82
N VAL A 124 7.97 3.00 1.12
CA VAL A 124 6.77 3.76 0.77
C VAL A 124 6.81 4.22 -0.67
N ARG A 125 7.86 4.98 -1.04
CA ARG A 125 7.93 5.60 -2.36
C ARG A 125 7.97 4.58 -3.51
N MET A 126 8.63 3.45 -3.31
CA MET A 126 8.73 2.42 -4.36
C MET A 126 7.41 1.66 -4.53
N ALA A 127 6.70 1.38 -3.44
CA ALA A 127 5.37 0.78 -3.51
C ALA A 127 4.36 1.71 -4.19
N ALA A 128 4.40 3.01 -3.87
CA ALA A 128 3.57 4.01 -4.54
C ALA A 128 3.88 4.12 -6.05
N GLN A 129 5.15 4.02 -6.45
CA GLN A 129 5.55 4.00 -7.87
C GLN A 129 5.00 2.78 -8.62
N ASN A 130 4.75 1.67 -7.94
CA ASN A 130 4.22 0.45 -8.54
C ASN A 130 2.70 0.52 -8.83
N TRP A 131 2.01 1.60 -8.43
CA TRP A 131 0.56 1.74 -8.60
C TRP A 131 0.05 1.36 -10.00
N PRO A 132 0.58 1.89 -11.12
CA PRO A 132 0.08 1.52 -12.44
C PRO A 132 0.20 0.02 -12.72
N ILE A 133 1.35 -0.59 -12.39
CA ILE A 133 1.61 -2.01 -12.61
C ILE A 133 0.68 -2.88 -11.76
N ILE A 134 0.39 -2.45 -10.53
CA ILE A 134 -0.52 -3.15 -9.62
C ILE A 134 -1.96 -3.09 -10.16
N VAL A 135 -2.44 -1.91 -10.57
CA VAL A 135 -3.77 -1.75 -11.18
C VAL A 135 -3.91 -2.64 -12.41
N ASP A 136 -2.88 -2.67 -13.27
CA ASP A 136 -2.89 -3.46 -14.49
C ASP A 136 -3.01 -4.95 -14.20
N ARG A 137 -2.24 -5.43 -13.22
CA ARG A 137 -2.29 -6.83 -12.80
C ARG A 137 -3.61 -7.18 -12.12
N LYS A 138 -4.15 -6.32 -11.25
CA LYS A 138 -5.47 -6.54 -10.62
C LYS A 138 -6.61 -6.57 -11.64
N ALA A 139 -6.56 -5.70 -12.64
CA ALA A 139 -7.51 -5.74 -13.75
C ALA A 139 -7.42 -7.06 -14.53
N ALA A 140 -6.21 -7.55 -14.80
CA ALA A 140 -6.01 -8.83 -15.48
C ALA A 140 -6.47 -10.03 -14.62
N GLU A 141 -6.16 -10.04 -13.33
CA GLU A 141 -6.63 -11.04 -12.36
C GLU A 141 -8.16 -11.06 -12.30
N LEU A 142 -8.81 -9.90 -12.25
CA LEU A 142 -10.26 -9.80 -12.23
C LEU A 142 -10.89 -10.31 -13.53
N LYS A 143 -10.37 -9.93 -14.70
CA LYS A 143 -10.83 -10.46 -16.00
C LYS A 143 -10.77 -11.99 -16.03
N ALA A 144 -9.64 -12.56 -15.61
CA ALA A 144 -9.46 -14.00 -15.56
C ALA A 144 -10.48 -14.69 -14.63
N ARG A 145 -10.77 -14.10 -13.46
CA ARG A 145 -11.81 -14.58 -12.54
C ARG A 145 -13.22 -14.54 -13.14
N LEU A 146 -13.48 -13.57 -14.02
CA LEU A 146 -14.76 -13.39 -14.70
C LEU A 146 -14.87 -14.16 -16.02
N GLY A 147 -13.80 -14.81 -16.49
CA GLY A 147 -13.75 -15.52 -17.77
C GLY A 147 -13.76 -14.59 -18.99
N LEU A 148 -13.21 -13.38 -18.86
CA LEU A 148 -13.12 -12.35 -19.90
C LEU A 148 -11.73 -12.23 -20.52
#